data_AF-A0A6B3CS40-F1
#
_entry.id   AF-A0A6B3CS40-F1
#
_cell.length_a   1.000
_cell.length_b   1.000
_cell.length_c   1.000
_cell.angle_alpha   90.00
_cell.angle_beta   90.00
_cell.angle_gamma   90.00
#
_symmetry.space_group_name_H-M   'P 1'
#
loop_
_entity.id
_entity.type
_entity.pdbx_description
1 polymer ?
#
loop_
_entity_poly.entity_id
_entity_poly.type
_entity_poly.pdbx_seq_one_letter_code
_entity_poly.pdbx_strand_id
1 'polypeptide(L)'
;AELVLEDVRVPASAMLAPEGKGFSVAMSALAKGRMSVAAGCVGIAQAALDAAVAYAGEREQFGKTIAHHQLVQELISDIALDVDAARLLTWRVADLI
;
A
#
# COMPACT_ATOMS: atom_id res chain seq x y z
N ALA A 1 -15.59 -8.52 -10.41
CA ALA A 1 -16.63 -9.57 -10.55
C ALA A 1 -17.66 -9.35 -9.46
N GLU A 2 -18.93 -9.62 -9.75
CA GLU A 2 -20.04 -9.50 -8.81
C GLU A 2 -20.50 -10.90 -8.36
N LEU A 3 -20.99 -11.01 -7.13
CA LEU A 3 -21.59 -12.24 -6.59
C LEU A 3 -23.06 -11.98 -6.25
N VAL A 4 -23.97 -12.74 -6.87
CA VAL A 4 -25.40 -12.74 -6.58
C VAL A 4 -25.75 -14.03 -5.83
N LEU A 5 -26.45 -13.90 -4.70
CA LEU A 5 -26.85 -15.01 -3.84
C LEU A 5 -28.39 -15.09 -3.82
N GLU A 6 -28.97 -15.87 -4.72
CA GLU A 6 -30.41 -16.12 -4.79
C GLU A 6 -30.71 -17.58 -4.45
N ASP A 7 -31.61 -17.81 -3.49
CA ASP A 7 -32.02 -19.14 -2.99
C ASP A 7 -30.87 -20.09 -2.59
N VAL A 8 -29.72 -19.54 -2.18
CA VAL A 8 -28.56 -20.31 -1.74
C VAL A 8 -28.82 -20.94 -0.37
N ARG A 9 -28.80 -22.27 -0.31
CA ARG A 9 -28.90 -23.02 0.95
C ARG A 9 -27.53 -23.16 1.61
N VAL A 10 -27.41 -22.68 2.84
CA VAL A 10 -26.18 -22.77 3.65
C VAL A 10 -26.49 -23.57 4.92
N PRO A 11 -25.73 -24.63 5.24
CA PRO A 11 -25.95 -25.40 6.46
C PRO A 11 -25.56 -24.59 7.70
N ALA A 12 -26.23 -24.83 8.83
CA ALA A 12 -25.91 -24.15 10.09
C ALA A 12 -24.44 -24.36 10.53
N SER A 13 -23.83 -25.49 10.14
CA SER A 13 -22.41 -25.79 10.40
C SER A 13 -21.41 -24.89 9.66
N ALA A 14 -21.86 -24.14 8.64
CA ALA A 14 -21.02 -23.19 7.92
C ALA A 14 -21.07 -21.76 8.52
N MET A 15 -21.82 -21.55 9.61
CA MET A 15 -21.89 -20.26 10.28
C MET A 15 -20.53 -19.91 10.91
N LEU A 16 -19.97 -18.77 10.53
CA LEU A 16 -18.74 -18.25 11.11
C LEU A 16 -19.06 -17.41 12.34
N ALA A 17 -18.61 -17.89 13.51
CA ALA A 17 -18.89 -17.31 14.83
C ALA A 17 -20.39 -17.34 15.21
N PRO A 18 -20.76 -17.01 16.46
CA PRO A 18 -22.16 -16.97 16.87
C PRO A 18 -22.97 -15.89 16.13
N GLU A 19 -24.29 -16.09 16.07
CA GLU A 19 -25.22 -15.10 15.53
C GLU A 19 -25.03 -13.72 16.17
N GLY A 20 -25.10 -12.67 15.34
CA GLY A 20 -24.87 -11.28 15.77
C GLY A 20 -23.38 -10.89 15.96
N LYS A 21 -22.41 -11.80 15.77
CA LYS A 21 -20.97 -11.49 15.89
C LYS A 21 -20.27 -11.13 14.59
N GLY A 22 -21.00 -11.03 13.47
CA GLY A 22 -20.43 -10.75 12.14
C GLY A 22 -19.55 -9.50 12.08
N PHE A 23 -19.94 -8.42 12.76
CA PHE A 23 -19.14 -7.18 12.78
C PHE A 23 -17.77 -7.38 13.40
N SER A 24 -17.68 -8.13 14.51
CA SER A 24 -16.41 -8.42 15.18
C SER A 24 -15.49 -9.26 14.29
N VAL A 25 -16.04 -10.22 13.54
CA VAL A 25 -15.30 -11.04 12.57
C VAL A 25 -14.80 -10.17 11.42
N ALA A 26 -15.64 -9.28 10.88
CA ALA A 26 -15.25 -8.38 9.81
C ALA A 26 -14.13 -7.41 10.25
N MET A 27 -14.21 -6.86 11.46
CA MET A 27 -13.20 -5.92 11.97
C MET A 27 -11.85 -6.59 12.24
N SER A 28 -11.83 -7.85 12.70
CA SER A 28 -10.56 -8.56 12.92
C SER A 28 -9.81 -8.84 11.62
N ALA A 29 -10.55 -9.17 10.55
CA ALA A 29 -9.98 -9.31 9.21
C ALA A 29 -9.50 -7.96 8.66
N LEU A 30 -10.30 -6.90 8.84
CA LEU A 30 -10.00 -5.58 8.29
C LEU A 30 -8.76 -4.94 8.92
N ALA A 31 -8.51 -5.14 10.21
CA ALA A 31 -7.31 -4.64 10.87
C ALA A 31 -6.02 -5.18 10.22
N LYS A 32 -5.95 -6.49 9.99
CA LYS A 32 -4.82 -7.14 9.30
C LYS A 32 -4.76 -6.75 7.82
N GLY A 33 -5.92 -6.66 7.17
CA GLY A 33 -6.03 -6.23 5.77
C GLY A 33 -5.43 -4.84 5.53
N ARG A 34 -5.70 -3.86 6.41
CA ARG A 34 -5.15 -2.50 6.30
C ARG A 34 -3.62 -2.49 6.36
N MET A 35 -3.03 -3.26 7.27
CA MET A 35 -1.57 -3.37 7.36
C MET A 35 -0.99 -3.99 6.07
N SER A 36 -1.61 -5.05 5.55
CA SER A 36 -1.18 -5.67 4.29
C SER A 36 -1.25 -4.70 3.10
N VAL A 37 -2.31 -3.88 3.02
CA VAL A 37 -2.42 -2.84 1.98
C VAL A 37 -1.32 -1.79 2.14
N ALA A 38 -1.06 -1.32 3.36
CA ALA A 38 0.00 -0.35 3.62
C ALA A 38 1.38 -0.87 3.18
N ALA A 39 1.71 -2.13 3.51
CA ALA A 39 2.94 -2.77 3.06
C ALA A 39 3.04 -2.86 1.53
N GLY A 40 1.93 -3.20 0.85
CA GLY A 40 1.86 -3.17 -0.61
C GLY A 40 2.11 -1.77 -1.20
N CYS A 41 1.49 -0.74 -0.63
CA CYS A 41 1.67 0.64 -1.04
C CYS A 41 3.11 1.12 -0.88
N VAL A 42 3.78 0.78 0.23
CA VAL A 42 5.21 1.11 0.45
C VAL A 42 6.09 0.47 -0.63
N GLY A 43 5.82 -0.79 -0.99
CA GLY A 43 6.56 -1.47 -2.06
C GLY A 43 6.39 -0.80 -3.41
N ILE A 44 5.15 -0.44 -3.77
CA ILE A 44 4.85 0.28 -5.03
C ILE A 44 5.52 1.66 -5.04
N ALA A 45 5.45 2.39 -3.93
CA ALA A 45 6.04 3.72 -3.83
C ALA A 45 7.58 3.67 -3.93
N GLN A 46 8.23 2.66 -3.34
CA GLN A 46 9.66 2.44 -3.53
C GLN A 46 10.00 2.16 -5.00
N ALA A 47 9.24 1.29 -5.67
CA ALA A 47 9.47 1.00 -7.09
C ALA A 47 9.29 2.25 -7.97
N ALA A 48 8.33 3.12 -7.63
CA ALA A 48 8.14 4.39 -8.32
C ALA A 48 9.31 5.35 -8.09
N LEU A 49 9.85 5.44 -6.86
CA LEU A 49 11.04 6.22 -6.54
C LEU A 49 12.25 5.72 -7.33
N ASP A 50 12.50 4.41 -7.35
CA ASP A 50 13.63 3.80 -8.07
C ASP A 50 13.54 4.11 -9.57
N ALA A 51 12.35 3.97 -10.16
CA ALA A 51 12.11 4.31 -11.55
C ALA A 51 12.31 5.80 -11.84
N ALA A 52 11.86 6.68 -10.94
CA ALA A 52 12.03 8.13 -11.08
C ALA A 52 13.51 8.54 -11.03
N VAL A 53 14.28 7.98 -10.09
CA VAL A 53 15.72 8.23 -9.96
C VAL A 53 16.47 7.74 -11.19
N ALA A 54 16.19 6.52 -11.67
CA ALA A 54 16.80 5.96 -12.87
C ALA A 54 16.52 6.85 -14.09
N TYR A 55 15.24 7.19 -14.33
CA TYR A 55 14.87 8.03 -15.46
C TYR A 55 15.46 9.44 -15.38
N ALA A 56 15.56 10.01 -14.18
CA ALA A 56 16.16 11.32 -13.98
C ALA A 56 17.65 11.35 -14.35
N GLY A 57 18.36 10.24 -14.14
CA GLY A 57 19.75 10.06 -14.52
C GLY A 57 19.97 9.81 -16.02
N GLU A 58 18.96 9.30 -16.74
CA GLU A 58 19.05 8.98 -18.16
C GLU A 58 18.57 10.12 -19.08
N ARG A 59 17.52 10.85 -18.66
CA ARG A 59 16.88 11.86 -19.50
C ARG A 59 17.69 13.15 -19.53
N GLU A 60 18.11 13.59 -20.71
CA GLU A 60 18.78 14.88 -20.89
C GLU A 60 17.85 15.99 -21.40
N GLN A 61 17.95 17.18 -20.79
CA GLN A 61 17.34 18.42 -21.24
C GLN A 61 18.21 19.61 -20.85
N PHE A 62 18.29 20.60 -21.75
CA PHE A 62 19.09 21.81 -21.54
C PHE A 62 20.58 21.49 -21.23
N GLY A 63 21.14 20.50 -21.94
CA GLY A 63 22.57 20.18 -21.92
C GLY A 63 23.07 19.37 -20.71
N LYS A 64 22.18 18.81 -19.88
CA LYS A 64 22.52 17.91 -18.78
C LYS A 64 21.36 16.97 -18.46
N THR A 65 21.62 15.91 -17.69
CA THR A 65 20.56 15.02 -17.19
C THR A 65 19.61 15.78 -16.28
N ILE A 66 18.33 15.39 -16.26
CA ILE A 66 17.33 16.13 -15.49
C ILE A 66 17.55 16.00 -13.98
N ALA A 67 18.28 14.98 -13.53
CA ALA A 67 18.78 14.85 -12.16
C ALA A 67 19.64 16.04 -11.68
N HIS A 68 20.19 16.85 -12.58
CA HIS A 68 20.96 18.06 -12.24
C HIS A 68 20.12 19.34 -12.17
N HIS A 69 18.79 19.25 -12.29
CA HIS A 69 17.88 20.38 -12.10
C HIS A 69 17.29 20.35 -10.69
N GLN A 70 17.39 21.46 -9.95
CA GLN A 70 17.01 21.54 -8.54
C GLN A 70 15.56 21.10 -8.27
N LEU A 71 14.61 21.49 -9.12
CA LEU A 71 13.20 21.11 -8.95
C LEU A 71 12.96 19.60 -9.12
N VAL A 72 13.78 18.91 -9.92
CA VAL A 72 13.70 17.45 -10.06
C VAL A 72 14.26 16.77 -8.81
N GLN A 73 15.35 17.32 -8.25
CA GLN A 73 15.93 16.83 -7.00
C GLN A 73 14.98 17.02 -5.81
N GLU A 74 14.25 18.14 -5.76
CA GLU A 74 13.23 18.42 -4.76
C GLU A 74 12.11 17.38 -4.81
N LEU A 75 11.52 17.15 -5.99
CA LEU A 75 10.49 16.13 -6.18
C LEU A 75 10.94 14.72 -5.75
N ILE A 76 12.16 14.31 -6.13
CA ILE A 76 12.71 13.00 -5.75
C ILE A 76 12.94 12.93 -4.23
N SER A 77 13.40 14.03 -3.63
CA SER A 77 13.67 14.09 -2.19
C SER A 77 12.39 14.00 -1.37
N ASP A 78 11.30 14.66 -1.80
CA ASP A 78 9.98 14.57 -1.17
C ASP A 78 9.44 13.13 -1.25
N ILE A 79 9.51 12.49 -2.43
CA ILE A 79 9.09 11.09 -2.59
C ILE A 79 9.92 10.18 -1.67
N ALA A 80 11.24 10.37 -1.62
CA ALA A 80 12.11 9.55 -0.78
C ALA A 80 11.77 9.68 0.72
N LEU A 81 11.49 10.90 1.17
CA LEU A 81 11.07 11.17 2.55
C LEU A 81 9.74 10.50 2.88
N ASP A 82 8.74 10.63 2.01
CA ASP A 82 7.42 10.04 2.21
C ASP A 82 7.48 8.51 2.22
N VAL A 83 8.26 7.91 1.32
CA VAL A 83 8.44 6.45 1.26
C VAL A 83 9.09 5.92 2.53
N ASP A 84 10.14 6.59 3.03
CA ASP A 84 10.81 6.16 4.25
C ASP A 84 9.92 6.30 5.49
N ALA A 85 9.22 7.42 5.62
CA ALA A 85 8.26 7.64 6.69
C ALA A 85 7.13 6.59 6.66
N ALA A 86 6.54 6.34 5.49
CA ALA A 86 5.50 5.33 5.31
C ALA A 86 5.99 3.92 5.66
N ARG A 87 7.23 3.58 5.29
CA ARG A 87 7.86 2.31 5.63
C ARG A 87 8.00 2.14 7.14
N LEU A 88 8.52 3.15 7.84
CA LEU A 88 8.71 3.10 9.29
C LEU A 88 7.37 2.95 10.03
N LEU A 89 6.35 3.70 9.62
CA LEU A 89 5.01 3.58 10.19
C LEU A 89 4.39 2.20 9.94
N THR A 90 4.59 1.65 8.74
CA THR A 90 4.10 0.31 8.39
C THR A 90 4.75 -0.77 9.24
N TRP A 91 6.08 -0.75 9.39
CA TRP A 91 6.79 -1.70 10.25
C TRP A 91 6.39 -1.57 11.71
N ARG A 92 6.21 -0.34 12.20
CA ARG A 92 5.74 -0.11 13.56
C ARG A 92 4.35 -0.71 13.79
N VAL A 93 3.43 -0.56 12.84
CA VAL A 93 2.11 -1.19 12.94
C VAL A 93 2.23 -2.71 12.91
N ALA A 94 3.08 -3.26 12.05
CA ALA A 94 3.30 -4.71 11.95
C ALA A 94 3.88 -5.33 13.24
N ASP A 95 4.71 -4.59 13.98
CA ASP A 95 5.24 -5.02 15.28
C ASP A 95 4.20 -5.00 16.41
N LEU A 96 3.15 -4.18 16.28
CA LEU A 96 2.14 -3.96 17.32
C LEU A 96 0.89 -4.85 17.22
N ILE A 97 0.73 -5.62 16.14
CA ILE A 97 -0.48 -6.44 15.85
C ILE A 97 -0.19 -7.93 15.75
#